data_AF-A0A8S3ADU8-F1
#
_entry.id   AF-A0A8S3ADU8-F1
#
_cell.length_a   1.000
_cell.length_b   1.000
_cell.length_c   1.000
_cell.angle_alpha   90.00
_cell.angle_beta   90.00
_cell.angle_gamma   90.00
#
_symmetry.space_group_name_H-M   'P 1'
#
loop_
_entity.id
_entity.type
_entity.pdbx_description
1 polymer ?
#
loop_
_entity_poly.entity_id
_entity_poly.type
_entity_poly.pdbx_seq_one_letter_code
_entity_poly.pdbx_strand_id
1 'polypeptide(L)'
;MIENTKSWEDLVIDQRKTNPKFRSRTCCIYNNKSKCLVDPHQLCPCGRMIRSHSFTDDSLEFKETRNISTAWIPPNEFLDNNTHSTQVPCNAFGTLEPTGCKFLRIDNRLPMEDLFQLMLTDCGGKKPALILSIYGGGKYFTIEERLKNEFITGVIDTAI
;
A
#
# COMPACT_ATOMS: atom_id res chain seq x y z
N MET A 1 17.04 -31.19 12.65
CA MET A 1 16.77 -29.83 13.19
C MET A 1 15.70 -29.24 12.31
N ILE A 2 14.50 -29.01 12.83
CA ILE A 2 13.41 -28.40 12.06
C ILE A 2 13.72 -26.91 12.07
N GLU A 3 14.17 -26.36 10.94
CA GLU A 3 14.28 -24.92 10.78
C GLU A 3 12.88 -24.34 10.91
N ASN A 4 12.67 -23.55 11.97
CA ASN A 4 11.40 -22.89 12.25
C ASN A 4 11.25 -21.72 11.27
N THR A 5 10.95 -22.02 10.01
CA THR A 5 10.69 -21.04 8.97
C THR A 5 9.39 -20.32 9.27
N LYS A 6 9.50 -19.04 9.64
CA LYS A 6 8.35 -18.14 9.84
C LYS A 6 7.52 -18.05 8.57
N SER A 7 6.20 -18.05 8.70
CA SER A 7 5.30 -17.80 7.55
C SER A 7 5.44 -16.36 7.04
N TRP A 8 4.95 -16.08 5.83
CA TRP A 8 4.94 -14.72 5.28
C TRP A 8 4.23 -13.74 6.22
N GLU A 9 3.09 -14.14 6.75
CA GLU A 9 2.29 -13.37 7.69
C GLU A 9 3.06 -13.10 8.99
N ASP A 10 3.86 -14.06 9.48
CA ASP A 10 4.73 -13.89 10.65
C ASP A 10 5.94 -12.97 10.41
N LEU A 11 6.32 -12.76 9.14
CA LEU A 11 7.37 -11.80 8.77
C LEU A 11 6.83 -10.37 8.71
N VAL A 12 5.54 -10.21 8.41
CA VAL A 12 4.84 -8.91 8.35
C VAL A 12 4.35 -8.47 9.73
N ILE A 13 3.84 -9.41 10.54
CA ILE A 13 3.35 -9.19 11.90
C ILE A 13 4.48 -9.49 12.89
N ASP A 14 4.95 -8.47 13.62
CA ASP A 14 5.88 -8.72 14.73
C ASP A 14 5.13 -9.40 15.88
N GLN A 15 5.22 -10.72 16.02
CA GLN A 15 4.52 -11.45 17.11
C GLN A 15 4.85 -10.94 18.53
N ARG A 16 5.94 -10.17 18.72
CA ARG A 16 6.31 -9.56 20.02
C ARG A 16 5.60 -8.23 20.30
N LYS A 17 4.97 -7.63 19.29
CA LYS A 17 4.21 -6.39 19.39
C LYS A 17 2.83 -6.65 18.83
N THR A 18 1.77 -6.22 19.51
CA THR A 18 0.40 -6.29 18.98
C THR A 18 0.18 -5.49 17.68
N ASN A 19 1.21 -4.82 17.15
CA ASN A 19 1.16 -3.98 15.96
C ASN A 19 2.04 -4.55 14.84
N PRO A 20 1.56 -4.56 13.57
CA PRO A 20 2.35 -4.97 12.41
C PRO A 20 3.61 -4.12 12.23
N LYS A 21 4.70 -4.74 11.76
CA LYS A 21 6.00 -4.06 11.55
C LYS A 21 5.87 -2.95 10.50
N PHE A 22 5.07 -3.20 9.48
CA PHE A 22 4.85 -2.30 8.36
C PHE A 22 3.60 -1.45 8.58
N ARG A 23 3.63 -0.24 8.04
CA ARG A 23 2.48 0.68 8.05
C ARG A 23 1.96 0.91 6.66
N SER A 24 0.64 1.03 6.56
CA SER A 24 -0.06 1.49 5.37
C SER A 24 -0.33 3.00 5.50
N ARG A 25 -0.68 3.63 4.38
CA ARG A 25 -1.12 5.03 4.35
C ARG A 25 -2.63 5.13 4.21
N THR A 26 -3.25 6.00 5.00
CA THR A 26 -4.64 6.43 4.80
C THR A 26 -4.75 7.94 4.84
N CYS A 27 -5.81 8.48 4.24
CA CYS A 27 -6.10 9.91 4.28
C CYS A 27 -6.62 10.32 5.66
N CYS A 28 -6.16 11.47 6.14
CA CYS A 28 -6.54 12.09 7.40
C CYS A 28 -7.86 12.84 7.27
N ILE A 29 -8.96 12.16 6.92
CA ILE A 29 -10.22 12.89 6.66
C ILE A 29 -10.93 13.26 7.95
N TYR A 30 -11.37 14.51 7.97
CA TYR A 30 -12.39 15.04 8.86
C TYR A 30 -13.73 14.43 8.46
N ASN A 31 -14.16 13.38 9.15
CA ASN A 31 -15.50 12.82 8.97
C ASN A 31 -16.31 13.21 10.19
N ASN A 32 -17.15 14.24 10.09
CA ASN A 32 -18.11 14.52 11.15
C ASN A 32 -19.23 13.48 11.05
N LYS A 33 -19.01 12.31 11.68
CA LYS A 33 -19.98 11.20 11.70
C LYS A 33 -21.38 11.66 12.15
N SER A 34 -21.47 12.78 12.88
CA SER A 34 -22.71 13.34 13.43
C SER A 34 -23.44 14.35 12.51
N LYS A 35 -22.83 14.83 11.41
CA LYS A 35 -23.41 15.90 10.56
C LYS A 35 -23.48 15.60 9.06
N CYS A 36 -22.96 14.48 8.58
CA CYS A 36 -22.95 14.21 7.15
C CYS A 36 -24.29 13.70 6.61
N LEU A 37 -25.20 14.64 6.31
CA LEU A 37 -26.25 14.51 5.28
C LEU A 37 -25.67 14.78 3.88
N VAL A 38 -24.41 14.41 3.63
CA VAL A 38 -23.71 14.76 2.38
C VAL A 38 -23.78 13.61 1.40
N ASP A 39 -23.99 13.95 0.12
CA ASP A 39 -24.09 13.05 -1.03
C ASP A 39 -23.17 11.81 -0.90
N PRO A 40 -23.71 10.57 -0.96
CA PRO A 40 -22.94 9.34 -0.82
C PRO A 40 -21.80 9.18 -1.85
N HIS A 41 -21.78 10.01 -2.89
CA HIS A 41 -20.77 10.00 -3.96
C HIS A 41 -19.66 11.05 -3.79
N GLN A 42 -19.64 11.83 -2.70
CA GLN A 42 -18.61 12.84 -2.53
C GLN A 42 -17.21 12.20 -2.44
N LEU A 43 -16.32 12.69 -3.31
CA LEU A 43 -14.92 12.26 -3.38
C LEU A 43 -14.05 13.23 -2.58
N CYS A 44 -13.09 12.66 -1.87
CA CYS A 44 -11.96 13.39 -1.33
C CYS A 44 -11.08 13.91 -2.48
N PRO A 45 -10.29 14.99 -2.28
CA PRO A 45 -9.26 15.42 -3.24
C PRO A 45 -8.32 14.31 -3.76
N CYS A 46 -8.11 13.23 -3.00
CA CYS A 46 -7.33 12.08 -3.47
C CYS A 46 -8.14 11.05 -4.30
N GLY A 47 -9.39 11.37 -4.67
CA GLY A 47 -10.23 10.59 -5.58
C GLY A 47 -11.01 9.43 -4.95
N ARG A 48 -10.84 9.15 -3.65
CA ARG A 48 -11.59 8.11 -2.92
C ARG A 48 -12.86 8.66 -2.27
N MET A 49 -13.89 7.82 -2.16
CA MET A 49 -15.14 8.16 -1.48
C MET A 49 -14.90 8.53 -0.01
N ILE A 50 -15.45 9.68 0.42
CA ILE A 50 -15.30 10.19 1.80
C ILE A 50 -15.87 9.21 2.84
N ARG A 51 -16.98 8.54 2.54
CA ARG A 51 -17.58 7.52 3.44
C ARG A 51 -16.76 6.25 3.59
N SER A 52 -15.87 5.97 2.63
CA SER A 52 -14.98 4.79 2.63
C SER A 52 -13.55 5.17 2.99
N HIS A 53 -13.41 6.34 3.61
CA HIS A 53 -12.15 6.93 3.97
C HIS A 53 -11.98 6.95 5.48
N SER A 54 -10.75 6.69 5.92
CA SER A 54 -10.33 6.36 7.28
C SER A 54 -10.55 4.89 7.66
N PHE A 55 -9.44 4.23 7.97
CA PHE A 55 -9.39 2.93 8.66
C PHE A 55 -9.21 3.13 10.18
N THR A 56 -9.35 4.37 10.65
CA THR A 56 -9.10 4.79 12.02
C THR A 56 -10.33 5.50 12.52
N ASP A 57 -10.81 5.12 13.70
CA ASP A 57 -11.86 5.86 14.40
C ASP A 57 -11.40 7.27 14.82
N ASP A 58 -10.10 7.56 14.73
CA ASP A 58 -9.52 8.89 14.84
C ASP A 58 -9.70 9.68 13.54
N SER A 59 -10.95 10.06 13.24
CA SER A 59 -11.19 11.27 12.46
C SER A 59 -10.56 12.43 13.24
N LEU A 60 -9.90 13.37 12.56
CA LEU A 60 -9.36 14.60 13.16
C LEU A 60 -10.52 15.53 13.60
N GLU A 61 -11.42 15.06 14.46
CA GLU A 61 -12.63 15.75 14.93
C GLU A 61 -12.33 16.96 15.81
N PHE A 62 -11.06 17.22 16.12
CA PHE A 62 -10.66 18.24 17.07
C PHE A 62 -9.84 19.36 16.41
N LYS A 63 -10.47 20.18 15.54
CA LYS A 63 -9.95 21.52 15.23
C LYS A 63 -10.88 22.55 14.58
N GLU A 64 -12.18 22.29 14.42
CA GLU A 64 -13.14 23.35 14.07
C GLU A 64 -14.38 23.33 14.98
N THR A 65 -14.27 24.03 16.10
CA THR A 65 -15.43 24.69 16.67
C THR A 65 -15.83 25.85 15.75
N ARG A 66 -17.10 25.85 15.33
CA ARG A 66 -17.87 26.97 14.74
C ARG A 66 -17.66 27.21 13.23
N ASN A 67 -18.31 26.40 12.38
CA ASN A 67 -19.03 26.94 11.21
C ASN A 67 -20.09 25.95 10.72
N ILE A 68 -21.33 26.43 10.67
CA ILE A 68 -22.52 25.71 10.19
C ILE A 68 -22.57 25.90 8.66
N SER A 69 -21.64 25.27 7.95
CA SER A 69 -21.64 25.20 6.48
C SER A 69 -21.99 23.78 6.07
N THR A 70 -22.93 23.63 5.12
CA THR A 70 -23.41 22.34 4.58
C THR A 70 -22.46 21.71 3.58
N ALA A 71 -21.43 22.42 3.14
CA ALA A 71 -20.36 21.90 2.29
C ALA A 71 -19.04 21.87 3.09
N TRP A 72 -18.45 20.69 3.21
CA TRP A 72 -17.10 20.54 3.74
C TRP A 72 -16.10 21.18 2.77
N ILE A 73 -15.31 22.14 3.27
CA ILE A 73 -14.23 22.79 2.52
C ILE A 73 -12.92 22.32 3.17
N PRO A 74 -12.03 21.61 2.44
CA PRO A 74 -10.74 21.21 2.99
C PRO A 74 -9.89 22.47 3.30
N PRO A 75 -9.21 22.53 4.46
CA PRO A 75 -8.18 23.55 4.70
C PRO A 75 -7.12 23.52 3.58
N ASN A 76 -6.50 24.65 3.26
CA ASN A 76 -5.42 24.67 2.24
C ASN A 76 -4.28 23.71 2.58
N GLU A 77 -3.97 23.57 3.88
CA GLU A 77 -2.98 22.62 4.40
C GLU A 77 -3.37 21.15 4.20
N PHE A 78 -4.65 20.84 3.96
CA PHE A 78 -5.15 19.48 3.71
C PHE A 78 -4.80 18.97 2.30
N LEU A 79 -4.47 19.87 1.38
CA LEU A 79 -4.08 19.54 0.00
C LEU A 79 -2.58 19.29 -0.14
N ASP A 80 -1.77 19.54 0.89
CA ASP A 80 -0.38 19.12 0.88
C ASP A 80 -0.30 17.60 1.07
N ASN A 81 0.40 16.93 0.15
CA ASN A 81 0.63 15.49 0.16
C ASN A 81 1.23 15.00 1.50
N ASN A 82 1.96 15.87 2.20
CA ASN A 82 2.62 15.53 3.45
C ASN A 82 1.69 15.47 4.67
N THR A 83 0.63 16.27 4.67
CA THR A 83 -0.30 16.45 5.79
C THR A 83 -1.66 15.79 5.54
N HIS A 84 -2.00 15.50 4.28
CA HIS A 84 -3.25 14.84 3.88
C HIS A 84 -3.37 13.38 4.35
N SER A 85 -2.25 12.75 4.72
CA SER A 85 -2.21 11.32 4.98
C SER A 85 -1.36 10.96 6.19
N THR A 86 -1.82 9.92 6.91
CA THR A 86 -1.17 9.39 8.11
C THR A 86 -0.86 7.90 7.94
N GLN A 87 0.13 7.46 8.71
CA GLN A 87 0.50 6.06 8.81
C GLN A 87 -0.43 5.32 9.77
N VAL A 88 -0.99 4.22 9.29
CA VAL A 88 -1.83 3.31 10.07
C VAL A 88 -1.23 1.92 10.12
N PRO A 89 -1.56 1.09 11.12
CA PRO A 89 -1.22 -0.33 11.10
C PRO A 89 -1.58 -0.94 9.74
N CYS A 90 -0.66 -1.72 9.15
CA CYS A 90 -0.95 -2.40 7.90
C CYS A 90 -2.06 -3.45 8.11
N ASN A 91 -3.08 -3.39 7.26
CA ASN A 91 -4.22 -4.32 7.27
C ASN A 91 -4.43 -5.02 5.91
N ALA A 92 -3.52 -4.83 4.96
CA ALA A 92 -3.62 -5.38 3.62
C ALA A 92 -2.31 -6.10 3.26
N PHE A 93 -2.25 -7.37 3.64
CA PHE A 93 -1.17 -8.30 3.34
C PHE A 93 -1.70 -9.73 3.33
N GLY A 94 -0.97 -10.63 2.69
CA GLY A 94 -1.27 -12.06 2.69
C GLY A 94 -0.71 -12.75 1.46
N THR A 95 -1.25 -13.94 1.20
CA THR A 95 -0.87 -14.80 0.05
C THR A 95 -2.11 -15.05 -0.81
N LEU A 96 -1.98 -14.85 -2.13
CA LEU A 96 -3.05 -15.05 -3.10
C LEU A 96 -3.08 -16.48 -3.61
N GLU A 97 -4.17 -17.18 -3.32
CA GLU A 97 -4.46 -18.49 -3.92
C GLU A 97 -5.08 -18.35 -5.32
N PRO A 98 -4.78 -19.25 -6.28
CA PRO A 98 -3.89 -20.42 -6.17
C PRO A 98 -2.42 -20.12 -6.50
N THR A 99 -2.07 -18.87 -6.76
CA THR A 99 -0.76 -18.48 -7.29
C THR A 99 0.39 -18.55 -6.28
N GLY A 100 0.08 -18.56 -4.98
CA GLY A 100 1.07 -18.39 -3.91
C GLY A 100 1.71 -16.99 -3.88
N CYS A 101 1.19 -16.02 -4.66
CA CYS A 101 1.74 -14.68 -4.73
C CYS A 101 1.53 -13.92 -3.43
N LYS A 102 2.62 -13.49 -2.80
CA LYS A 102 2.60 -12.70 -1.57
C LYS A 102 2.39 -11.23 -1.89
N PHE A 103 1.58 -10.54 -1.10
CA PHE A 103 1.35 -9.11 -1.23
C PHE A 103 1.43 -8.40 0.13
N LEU A 104 1.85 -7.15 0.09
CA LEU A 104 1.92 -6.25 1.24
C LEU A 104 1.70 -4.80 0.77
N ARG A 105 0.74 -4.10 1.37
CA ARG A 105 0.52 -2.67 1.14
C ARG A 105 1.30 -1.84 2.16
N ILE A 106 2.28 -1.08 1.67
CA ILE A 106 3.12 -0.22 2.51
C ILE A 106 2.94 1.26 2.19
N ASP A 107 3.23 2.10 3.18
CA ASP A 107 3.48 3.52 3.00
C ASP A 107 4.85 3.72 2.32
N ASN A 108 4.91 4.57 1.29
CA ASN A 108 6.14 4.87 0.56
C ASN A 108 7.16 5.73 1.34
N ARG A 109 6.82 6.20 2.54
CA ARG A 109 7.74 6.85 3.49
C ARG A 109 8.51 5.85 4.36
N LEU A 110 8.19 4.56 4.30
CA LEU A 110 8.92 3.56 5.08
C LEU A 110 10.39 3.47 4.60
N PRO A 111 11.35 3.27 5.51
CA PRO A 111 12.73 3.00 5.14
C PRO A 111 12.83 1.79 4.23
N MET A 112 13.59 1.91 3.13
CA MET A 112 13.74 0.84 2.14
C MET A 112 14.51 -0.37 2.70
N GLU A 113 15.33 -0.15 3.72
CA GLU A 113 16.11 -1.18 4.40
C GLU A 113 15.20 -2.24 5.02
N ASP A 114 14.09 -1.82 5.64
CA ASP A 114 13.12 -2.75 6.25
C ASP A 114 12.42 -3.61 5.21
N LEU A 115 12.07 -3.02 4.06
CA LEU A 115 11.47 -3.74 2.93
C LEU A 115 12.47 -4.71 2.30
N PHE A 116 13.71 -4.28 2.14
CA PHE A 116 14.78 -5.12 1.60
C PHE A 116 15.06 -6.33 2.49
N GLN A 117 15.13 -6.14 3.82
CA GLN A 117 15.29 -7.24 4.77
C GLN A 117 14.12 -8.21 4.75
N LEU A 118 12.89 -7.72 4.58
CA LEU A 118 11.72 -8.58 4.40
C LEU A 118 11.86 -9.46 3.14
N MET A 119 12.19 -8.85 2.00
CA MET A 119 12.38 -9.59 0.74
C MET A 119 13.50 -10.64 0.85
N LEU A 120 14.64 -10.27 1.45
CA LEU A 120 15.74 -11.21 1.65
C LEU A 120 15.33 -12.37 2.56
N THR A 121 14.63 -12.10 3.66
CA THR A 121 14.20 -13.14 4.60
C THR A 121 13.23 -14.11 3.93
N ASP A 122 12.28 -13.59 3.14
CA ASP A 122 11.35 -14.41 2.36
C ASP A 122 12.08 -15.26 1.30
N CYS A 123 13.16 -14.74 0.71
CA CYS A 123 14.04 -15.47 -0.21
C CYS A 123 15.12 -16.33 0.48
N GLY A 124 14.91 -16.75 1.73
CA GLY A 124 15.84 -17.61 2.45
C GLY A 124 17.21 -16.97 2.75
N GLY A 125 17.25 -15.65 2.86
CA GLY A 125 18.45 -14.86 3.15
C GLY A 125 19.41 -14.66 1.96
N LYS A 126 19.09 -15.21 0.78
CA LYS A 126 19.95 -15.12 -0.40
C LYS A 126 19.78 -13.78 -1.09
N LYS A 127 20.89 -13.10 -1.34
CA LYS A 127 20.91 -11.88 -2.16
C LYS A 127 20.85 -12.25 -3.63
N PRO A 128 20.03 -11.58 -4.45
CA PRO A 128 20.05 -11.79 -5.90
C PRO A 128 21.40 -11.36 -6.47
N ALA A 129 21.94 -12.16 -7.39
CA ALA A 129 23.17 -11.83 -8.12
C ALA A 129 22.92 -10.79 -9.22
N LEU A 130 21.68 -10.71 -9.71
CA LEU A 130 21.23 -9.81 -10.77
C LEU A 130 19.83 -9.28 -10.44
N ILE A 131 19.60 -8.00 -10.71
CA ILE A 131 18.27 -7.39 -10.63
C ILE A 131 17.90 -6.93 -12.04
N LEU A 132 16.88 -7.55 -12.62
CA LEU A 132 16.31 -7.14 -13.90
C LEU A 132 15.07 -6.29 -13.65
N SER A 133 15.02 -5.08 -14.22
CA SER A 133 13.85 -4.20 -14.15
C SER A 133 13.30 -3.96 -15.55
N ILE A 134 12.08 -4.40 -15.79
CA ILE A 134 11.40 -4.29 -17.08
C ILE A 134 10.31 -3.23 -16.96
N TYR A 135 10.39 -2.19 -17.78
CA TYR A 135 9.40 -1.11 -17.85
C TYR A 135 8.69 -1.12 -19.21
N GLY A 136 7.43 -0.69 -19.21
CA GLY A 136 6.61 -0.59 -20.41
C GLY A 136 5.48 0.43 -20.25
N GLY A 137 4.66 0.59 -21.28
CA GLY A 137 3.49 1.46 -21.22
C GLY A 137 2.33 0.82 -20.46
N GLY A 138 1.47 1.63 -19.84
CA GLY A 138 0.23 1.15 -19.18
C GLY A 138 -0.90 0.77 -20.16
N LYS A 139 -0.64 0.81 -21.47
CA LYS A 139 -1.60 0.43 -22.52
C LYS A 139 -1.12 -0.83 -23.23
N TYR A 140 -2.07 -1.60 -23.76
CA TYR A 140 -1.76 -2.74 -24.60
C TYR A 140 -0.98 -2.31 -25.84
N PHE A 141 0.01 -3.12 -26.21
CA PHE A 141 0.80 -2.97 -27.41
C PHE A 141 1.02 -4.34 -28.05
N THR A 142 1.31 -4.35 -29.34
CA THR A 142 1.59 -5.57 -30.10
C THR A 142 3.07 -5.64 -30.43
N ILE A 143 3.60 -6.86 -30.50
CA ILE A 143 4.97 -7.16 -30.89
C ILE A 143 4.90 -8.23 -31.99
N GLU A 144 5.82 -8.18 -32.95
CA GLU A 144 6.01 -9.27 -33.91
C GLU A 144 6.29 -10.59 -33.18
N GLU A 145 5.69 -11.69 -33.63
CA GLU A 145 5.75 -13.00 -32.97
C GLU A 145 7.18 -13.49 -32.75
N ARG A 146 8.05 -13.33 -33.76
CA ARG A 146 9.46 -13.70 -33.63
C ARG A 146 10.15 -12.93 -32.50
N LEU A 147 10.00 -11.61 -32.47
CA LEU A 147 10.60 -10.77 -31.44
C LEU A 147 10.05 -11.06 -30.05
N LYS A 148 8.75 -11.34 -29.93
CA LYS A 148 8.12 -11.76 -28.68
C LYS A 148 8.75 -13.06 -28.14
N ASN A 149 8.94 -14.06 -29.00
CA ASN A 149 9.50 -15.34 -28.59
C ASN A 149 10.96 -15.21 -28.14
N GLU A 150 11.79 -14.53 -28.93
CA GLU A 150 13.20 -14.29 -28.57
C GLU A 150 13.33 -13.52 -27.25
N PHE A 151 12.49 -12.50 -27.04
CA PHE A 151 12.48 -11.73 -25.81
C PHE A 151 12.08 -12.58 -24.58
N ILE A 152 11.00 -13.36 -24.69
CA ILE A 152 10.54 -14.22 -23.59
C ILE A 152 11.61 -15.26 -23.24
N THR A 153 12.18 -15.94 -24.24
CA THR A 153 13.23 -16.93 -24.03
C THR A 153 14.45 -16.32 -23.34
N GLY A 154 14.97 -15.19 -23.85
CA GLY A 154 16.13 -14.54 -23.25
C GLY A 154 15.91 -14.08 -21.80
N VAL A 155 14.70 -13.59 -21.47
CA VAL A 155 14.35 -13.21 -20.09
C VAL A 155 14.30 -14.42 -19.17
N ILE A 156 13.70 -15.53 -19.61
CA ILE A 156 13.63 -16.77 -18.82
C ILE A 156 15.04 -17.35 -18.60
N ASP A 157 15.84 -17.44 -19.66
CA ASP A 157 17.20 -17.99 -19.58
C ASP A 157 18.12 -17.18 -18.66
N THR A 158 17.89 -15.87 -18.54
CA THR A 158 18.64 -14.99 -17.63
C THR A 158 18.17 -15.10 -16.17
N ALA A 159 16.92 -15.49 -15.94
CA ALA A 159 16.29 -15.51 -14.62
C ALA A 159 16.47 -16.81 -13.84
N ILE A 160 16.89 -17.89 -14.52
CA ILE A 160 17.18 -19.22 -13.94
C ILE A 160 18.65 -19.29 -13.51
#